data_AF-I7EIE9-F1
#
_entry.id   AF-I7EIE9-F1
#
_cell.length_a   1.000
_cell.length_b   1.000
_cell.length_c   1.000
_cell.angle_alpha   90.00
_cell.angle_beta   90.00
_cell.angle_gamma   90.00
#
_symmetry.space_group_name_H-M   'P 1'
#
loop_
_entity.id
_entity.type
_entity.pdbx_description
1 polymer ?
#
loop_
_entity_poly.entity_id
_entity_poly.type
_entity_poly.pdbx_seq_one_letter_code
_entity_poly.pdbx_strand_id
1 'polypeptide(L)'
;VFQHMFKADCHFINGTEKVRYVQRYIYNRQMWAMFDSDVGHYVGFTPFGERNAKNWNSDSEWMEYVRAEVDRYCRHNYEGITPFSVERR
;
A
#
# COMPACT_ATOMS: atom_id res chain seq x y z
N VAL A 1 -2.73 -26.63 0.39
CA VAL A 1 -3.69 -25.54 0.65
C VAL A 1 -3.14 -24.28 0.00
N PHE A 2 -3.94 -23.56 -0.78
CA PHE A 2 -3.54 -22.29 -1.40
C PHE A 2 -4.09 -21.12 -0.58
N GLN A 3 -3.29 -20.08 -0.38
CA GLN A 3 -3.66 -18.89 0.38
C GLN A 3 -3.39 -17.64 -0.46
N HIS A 4 -4.37 -16.75 -0.54
CA HIS A 4 -4.19 -15.42 -1.12
C HIS A 4 -4.30 -14.37 -0.02
N MET A 5 -3.33 -13.48 0.08
CA MET A 5 -3.27 -12.44 1.09
C MET A 5 -3.04 -11.08 0.45
N PHE A 6 -3.70 -10.09 1.04
CA PHE A 6 -3.55 -8.68 0.73
C PHE A 6 -3.11 -7.96 2.00
N LYS A 7 -2.12 -7.07 1.88
CA LYS A 7 -1.74 -6.17 2.96
C LYS A 7 -1.65 -4.74 2.46
N ALA A 8 -2.17 -3.81 3.24
CA ALA A 8 -2.07 -2.37 3.03
C ALA A 8 -1.42 -1.79 4.29
N ASP A 9 -0.12 -1.53 4.20
CA ASP A 9 0.69 -1.10 5.33
C ASP A 9 1.00 0.39 5.21
N CYS A 10 0.94 1.09 6.35
CA CYS A 10 1.26 2.50 6.47
C CYS A 10 2.44 2.66 7.43
N HIS A 11 3.54 3.23 6.95
CA HIS A 11 4.73 3.51 7.74
C HIS A 11 4.80 5.01 8.05
N PHE A 12 4.77 5.34 9.33
CA PHE A 12 4.76 6.70 9.85
C PHE A 12 6.12 7.05 10.45
N ILE A 13 6.72 8.17 10.03
CA ILE A 13 8.00 8.68 10.55
C ILE A 13 7.76 10.11 11.04
N ASN A 14 8.17 10.38 12.29
CA ASN A 14 7.93 11.65 12.99
C ASN A 14 6.45 12.05 12.99
N GLY A 15 5.59 11.15 13.47
CA GLY A 15 4.14 11.36 13.46
C GLY A 15 3.60 11.24 12.03
N THR A 16 3.04 12.31 11.50
CA THR A 16 2.50 12.34 10.13
C THR A 16 3.41 13.09 9.15
N GLU A 17 4.60 13.55 9.54
CA GLU A 17 5.48 14.32 8.63
C GLU A 17 5.82 13.52 7.36
N LYS A 18 6.23 12.27 7.52
CA LYS A 18 6.49 11.35 6.41
C LYS A 18 5.66 10.09 6.56
N VAL A 19 4.85 9.80 5.54
CA VAL A 19 3.97 8.64 5.50
C VAL A 19 4.23 7.88 4.22
N ARG A 20 4.54 6.59 4.35
CA ARG A 20 4.74 5.67 3.23
C ARG A 20 3.65 4.62 3.22
N TYR A 21 2.93 4.52 2.10
CA TYR A 21 1.91 3.52 1.86
C TYR A 21 2.48 2.39 1.01
N VAL A 22 2.32 1.15 1.48
CA VAL A 22 2.79 -0.05 0.79
C VAL A 22 1.66 -1.05 0.67
N GLN A 23 1.28 -1.36 -0.55
CA GLN A 23 0.24 -2.35 -0.87
C GLN A 23 0.91 -3.62 -1.39
N ARG A 24 0.64 -4.78 -0.78
CA ARG A 24 1.30 -6.06 -1.09
C ARG A 24 0.29 -7.12 -1.45
N TYR A 25 0.54 -7.80 -2.56
CA TYR A 25 -0.22 -8.96 -3.02
C TYR A 25 0.64 -10.21 -2.90
N ILE A 26 0.17 -11.15 -2.07
CA ILE A 26 0.95 -12.32 -1.67
C ILE A 26 0.13 -13.58 -1.97
N TYR A 27 0.74 -14.50 -2.70
CA TYR A 27 0.20 -15.83 -2.93
C TYR A 27 1.05 -16.85 -2.16
N ASN A 28 0.42 -17.53 -1.21
CA ASN A 28 1.06 -18.31 -0.17
C ASN A 28 2.09 -17.47 0.61
N ARG A 29 3.38 -17.65 0.31
CA ARG A 29 4.50 -16.90 0.91
C ARG A 29 5.29 -16.09 -0.12
N GLN A 30 4.81 -16.05 -1.36
CA GLN A 30 5.45 -15.36 -2.47
C GLN A 30 4.68 -14.08 -2.78
N MET A 31 5.34 -12.94 -2.59
CA MET A 31 4.81 -11.67 -3.08
C MET A 31 4.87 -11.68 -4.60
N TRP A 32 3.74 -11.37 -5.25
CA TRP A 32 3.68 -11.36 -6.70
C TRP A 32 3.56 -9.94 -7.26
N ALA A 33 2.93 -8.99 -6.55
CA ALA A 33 2.96 -7.57 -6.91
C ALA A 33 2.97 -6.68 -5.67
N MET A 34 3.49 -5.46 -5.82
CA MET A 34 3.52 -4.45 -4.77
C MET A 34 3.35 -3.05 -5.36
N PHE A 35 2.60 -2.18 -4.67
CA PHE A 35 2.69 -0.74 -4.85
C PHE A 35 3.40 -0.12 -3.66
N ASP A 36 4.23 0.87 -3.92
CA ASP A 36 4.96 1.62 -2.92
C ASP A 36 4.84 3.09 -3.25
N SER A 37 4.36 3.90 -2.29
CA SER A 37 4.16 5.33 -2.49
C SER A 37 5.45 6.06 -2.82
N ASP A 38 6.60 5.59 -2.32
CA ASP A 38 7.91 6.19 -2.59
C ASP A 38 8.34 5.95 -4.05
N VAL A 39 7.87 4.86 -4.65
CA VAL A 39 8.13 4.49 -6.06
C VAL A 39 7.04 5.03 -6.99
N GLY A 40 5.81 5.17 -6.50
CA GLY A 40 4.68 5.77 -7.19
C GLY A 40 4.01 4.90 -8.26
N HIS A 41 4.37 3.62 -8.37
CA HIS A 41 3.77 2.66 -9.30
C HIS A 41 3.87 1.21 -8.83
N TYR A 42 3.09 0.31 -9.44
CA TYR A 42 3.13 -1.12 -9.15
C TYR A 42 4.37 -1.79 -9.74
N VAL A 43 4.98 -2.69 -8.98
CA VAL A 43 6.08 -3.55 -9.39
C VAL A 43 5.65 -5.02 -9.26
N GLY A 44 5.87 -5.79 -10.31
CA GLY A 44 5.64 -7.24 -10.32
C GLY A 44 6.91 -8.02 -10.00
N PHE A 45 6.80 -9.10 -9.24
CA PHE A 45 7.94 -9.97 -8.86
C PHE A 45 7.86 -11.37 -9.49
N THR A 46 6.81 -11.63 -10.26
CA THR A 46 6.59 -12.86 -11.01
C THR A 46 6.01 -12.52 -12.39
N PRO A 47 6.05 -13.41 -13.39
CA PRO A 47 5.44 -13.14 -14.70
C PRO A 47 3.95 -12.77 -14.60
N PHE A 48 3.24 -13.40 -13.67
CA PHE A 48 1.85 -13.04 -13.37
C PHE A 48 1.76 -11.63 -12.79
N GLY A 49 2.62 -11.29 -11.85
CA GLY A 49 2.65 -9.97 -11.23
C GLY A 49 3.07 -8.85 -12.17
N GLU A 50 4.05 -9.07 -13.04
CA GLU A 50 4.48 -8.09 -14.05
C GLU A 50 3.33 -7.73 -15.00
N ARG A 51 2.57 -8.74 -15.45
CA ARG A 51 1.41 -8.52 -16.31
C ARG A 51 0.34 -7.67 -15.62
N ASN A 52 0.04 -7.96 -14.36
CA ASN A 52 -0.93 -7.19 -13.58
C ASN A 52 -0.42 -5.78 -13.28
N ALA A 53 0.84 -5.63 -12.87
CA ALA A 53 1.46 -4.33 -12.60
C ALA A 53 1.44 -3.44 -13.85
N LYS A 54 1.78 -3.98 -15.03
CA LYS A 54 1.69 -3.23 -16.30
C LYS A 54 0.26 -2.76 -16.58
N ASN A 55 -0.74 -3.63 -16.35
CA ASN A 55 -2.14 -3.29 -16.55
C ASN A 55 -2.58 -2.16 -15.60
N TRP A 56 -2.32 -2.30 -14.30
CA TRP A 56 -2.67 -1.28 -13.31
C TRP A 56 -1.95 0.04 -13.54
N ASN A 57 -0.65 0.00 -13.88
CA ASN A 57 0.12 1.21 -14.18
C ASN A 57 -0.35 1.94 -15.45
N SER A 58 -1.09 1.26 -16.33
CA SER A 58 -1.63 1.88 -17.55
C SER A 58 -2.94 2.64 -17.33
N ASP A 59 -3.62 2.39 -16.20
CA ASP A 59 -4.86 3.06 -15.82
C ASP A 59 -4.53 4.29 -14.97
N SER A 60 -4.68 5.49 -15.56
CA SER A 60 -4.35 6.74 -14.88
C SER A 60 -5.27 7.06 -13.70
N GLU A 61 -6.56 6.74 -13.81
CA GLU A 61 -7.55 7.00 -12.75
C GLU A 61 -7.24 6.11 -11.54
N TRP A 62 -6.98 4.82 -11.79
CA TRP A 62 -6.57 3.89 -10.74
C TRP A 62 -5.25 4.32 -10.07
N MET A 63 -4.25 4.74 -10.87
CA MET A 63 -2.96 5.16 -10.32
C MET A 63 -3.05 6.44 -9.49
N GLU A 64 -3.91 7.39 -9.88
CA GLU A 64 -4.18 8.59 -9.08
C GLU A 64 -4.84 8.21 -7.74
N TYR A 65 -5.85 7.35 -7.78
CA TYR A 65 -6.52 6.85 -6.58
C TYR A 65 -5.55 6.17 -5.61
N VAL A 66 -4.72 5.25 -6.09
CA VAL A 66 -3.79 4.50 -5.23
C VAL A 66 -2.70 5.40 -4.65
N ARG A 67 -2.23 6.41 -5.40
CA ARG A 67 -1.28 7.41 -4.87
C ARG A 67 -1.91 8.28 -3.78
N ALA A 68 -3.20 8.58 -3.89
CA ALA A 68 -3.94 9.34 -2.89
C ALA A 68 -4.21 8.57 -1.58
N GLU A 69 -3.99 7.24 -1.55
CA GLU A 69 -4.20 6.43 -0.33
C GLU A 69 -3.26 6.83 0.83
N VAL A 70 -2.12 7.46 0.55
CA VAL A 70 -1.25 8.01 1.61
C VAL A 70 -2.03 8.98 2.51
N ASP A 71 -2.79 9.88 1.91
CA ASP A 71 -3.56 10.87 2.66
C ASP A 71 -4.93 10.31 3.04
N ARG A 72 -5.62 9.69 2.08
CA ARG A 72 -7.01 9.23 2.25
C ARG A 72 -7.13 8.05 3.22
N TYR A 73 -6.16 7.15 3.24
CA TYR A 73 -6.18 5.96 4.09
C TYR A 73 -5.21 6.10 5.26
N CYS A 74 -3.92 6.34 5.01
CA CYS A 74 -2.95 6.31 6.11
C CYS A 74 -3.12 7.47 7.08
N ARG A 75 -3.09 8.74 6.63
CA ARG A 75 -3.23 9.90 7.53
C ARG A 75 -4.59 9.93 8.21
N HIS A 76 -5.66 9.72 7.44
CA HIS A 76 -7.02 9.69 7.96
C HIS A 76 -7.19 8.67 9.10
N ASN A 77 -6.73 7.43 8.91
CA ASN A 77 -6.82 6.41 9.95
C ASN A 77 -5.85 6.69 11.11
N TYR A 78 -4.67 7.25 10.84
CA TYR A 78 -3.74 7.63 11.90
C TYR A 78 -4.39 8.62 12.85
N GLU A 79 -5.00 9.70 12.35
CA GLU A 79 -5.70 10.70 13.17
C GLU A 79 -6.83 10.09 14.00
N GLY A 80 -7.62 9.19 13.41
CA GLY A 80 -8.72 8.53 14.13
C GLY A 80 -8.27 7.53 15.20
N ILE A 81 -7.13 6.86 15.01
CA ILE A 81 -6.65 5.78 15.90
C ILE A 81 -5.65 6.30 16.94
N THR A 82 -4.89 7.36 16.64
CA THR A 82 -3.85 7.94 17.51
C THR A 82 -4.32 8.19 18.95
N PRO A 83 -5.53 8.75 19.21
CA PRO A 83 -6.02 8.94 20.58
C PRO A 83 -6.12 7.64 21.39
N PHE A 84 -6.34 6.51 20.72
CA PHE A 84 -6.56 5.21 21.35
C PHE A 84 -5.31 4.32 21.37
N SER A 85 -4.34 4.52 20.48
CA SER A 85 -3.17 3.64 20.34
C SER A 85 -1.86 4.28 20.73
N VAL A 86 -1.62 5.55 20.38
CA VAL A 86 -0.34 6.24 20.58
C VAL A 86 -0.39 7.15 21.79
N GLU A 87 -1.48 7.91 21.94
CA GLU A 87 -1.67 8.87 23.04
C GLU A 87 -2.34 8.25 24.28
N ARG A 88 -2.54 6.92 24.26
CA ARG A 88 -3.09 6.19 25.40
C ARG A 88 -2.11 6.26 26.58
N ARG A 89 -2.35 7.23 27.47
CA ARG A 89 -1.86 7.26 28.85
C ARG A 89 -2.77 6.44 29.75
#